data_AF-A0A0P1ISH9-F1
#
_entry.id   AF-A0A0P1ISH9-F1
#
_cell.length_a   1.000
_cell.length_b   1.000
_cell.length_c   1.000
_cell.angle_alpha   90.00
_cell.angle_beta   90.00
_cell.angle_gamma   90.00
#
_symmetry.space_group_name_H-M   'P 1'
#
loop_
_entity.id
_entity.type
_entity.pdbx_description
1 polymer ?
#
loop_
_entity_poly.entity_id
_entity_poly.type
_entity_poly.pdbx_seq_one_letter_code
_entity_poly.pdbx_strand_id
1 'polypeptide(L)'
;MFRSLLFGSVAIVAATSNASANSKSDAMECRLFELAYKVTQVQKDAAFSDILVDCPGYESWEFEMSTRENSNAYLTAKDAALPAKVQAGGAPARVIFQRMIARGVPLDVAKALVETRAFDKAVASYGR
;
A
#
# COMPACT_ATOMS: atom_id res chain seq x y z
N MET A 1 28.65 58.63 -1.67
CA MET A 1 27.95 58.32 -2.93
C MET A 1 27.32 56.94 -2.80
N PHE A 2 26.05 56.86 -3.19
CA PHE A 2 25.08 55.75 -3.27
C PHE A 2 25.65 54.31 -3.31
N ARG A 3 25.21 53.38 -2.44
CA ARG A 3 23.96 52.58 -2.48
C ARG A 3 23.99 51.52 -3.59
N SER A 4 24.08 50.25 -3.20
CA SER A 4 23.48 49.11 -3.92
C SER A 4 23.41 47.88 -3.02
N LEU A 5 22.23 47.72 -2.41
CA LEU A 5 21.71 46.46 -1.90
C LEU A 5 21.31 45.63 -3.12
N LEU A 6 21.94 44.47 -3.34
CA LEU A 6 21.41 43.47 -4.27
C LEU A 6 20.88 42.29 -3.45
N PHE A 7 19.56 42.27 -3.42
CA PHE A 7 18.69 41.20 -2.96
C PHE A 7 19.00 39.92 -3.74
N GLY A 8 19.50 38.90 -3.04
CA GLY A 8 19.51 37.52 -3.50
C GLY A 8 18.43 36.74 -2.76
N SER A 9 17.17 36.90 -3.17
CA SER A 9 16.05 36.14 -2.63
C SER A 9 16.19 34.67 -3.04
N VAL A 10 16.71 33.83 -2.16
CA VAL A 10 16.57 32.38 -2.29
C VAL A 10 15.14 32.03 -1.92
N ALA A 11 14.31 31.77 -2.93
CA ALA A 11 13.00 31.18 -2.73
C ALA A 11 13.22 29.75 -2.20
N ILE A 12 12.97 29.56 -0.91
CA ILE A 12 12.86 28.24 -0.29
C ILE A 12 11.66 27.58 -0.96
N VAL A 13 11.93 26.58 -1.81
CA VAL A 13 10.90 25.67 -2.28
C VAL A 13 10.40 24.93 -1.04
N ALA A 14 9.28 25.38 -0.49
CA ALA A 14 8.54 24.58 0.46
C ALA A 14 8.08 23.35 -0.31
N ALA A 15 8.81 22.25 -0.15
CA ALA A 15 8.29 20.93 -0.43
C ALA A 15 7.05 20.78 0.46
N THR A 16 5.88 21.09 -0.10
CA THR A 16 4.62 20.70 0.47
C THR A 16 4.57 19.20 0.31
N SER A 17 5.20 18.51 1.25
CA SER A 17 4.90 17.12 1.52
C SER A 17 3.41 17.11 1.86
N ASN A 18 2.57 16.88 0.86
CA ASN A 18 1.24 16.31 1.05
C ASN A 18 1.45 14.86 1.53
N ALA A 19 2.16 14.70 2.65
CA ALA A 19 2.11 13.51 3.46
C ALA A 19 0.70 13.51 4.03
N SER A 20 -0.19 12.87 3.29
CA SER A 20 -1.59 12.67 3.61
C SER A 20 -1.73 12.36 5.10
N ALA A 21 -2.47 13.19 5.82
CA ALA A 21 -2.60 13.18 7.28
C ALA A 21 -3.47 12.02 7.80
N ASN A 22 -3.29 10.83 7.23
CA ASN A 22 -3.90 9.56 7.62
C ASN A 22 -2.84 8.51 8.05
N SER A 23 -1.67 9.02 8.45
CA SER A 23 -0.35 8.38 8.32
C SER A 23 -0.08 7.14 9.18
N LYS A 24 -0.91 6.83 10.19
CA LYS A 24 -0.64 5.71 11.11
C LYS A 24 -1.36 4.42 10.72
N SER A 25 -2.61 4.52 10.26
CA SER A 25 -3.35 3.36 9.76
C SER A 25 -2.75 2.85 8.45
N ASP A 26 -2.38 3.79 7.58
CA ASP A 26 -1.70 3.52 6.31
C ASP A 26 -0.29 2.93 6.54
N ALA A 27 0.43 3.32 7.60
CA ALA A 27 1.78 2.80 7.86
C ALA A 27 1.83 1.29 8.18
N MET A 28 0.85 0.74 8.91
CA MET A 28 0.83 -0.70 9.21
C MET A 28 0.32 -1.52 8.03
N GLU A 29 -0.65 -0.99 7.29
CA GLU A 29 -1.10 -1.58 6.02
C GLU A 29 0.05 -1.60 5.01
N CYS A 30 0.81 -0.51 4.87
CA CYS A 30 1.97 -0.48 4.00
C CYS A 30 3.08 -1.45 4.41
N ARG A 31 3.34 -1.66 5.71
CA ARG A 31 4.27 -2.72 6.16
C ARG A 31 3.79 -4.12 5.80
N LEU A 32 2.48 -4.36 5.83
CA LEU A 32 1.89 -5.60 5.35
C LEU A 32 2.09 -5.74 3.84
N PHE A 33 1.86 -4.67 3.05
CA PHE A 33 2.09 -4.70 1.61
C PHE A 33 3.56 -4.87 1.25
N GLU A 34 4.51 -4.28 1.98
CA GLU A 34 5.95 -4.51 1.80
C GLU A 34 6.30 -5.99 2.00
N LEU A 35 5.73 -6.61 3.03
CA LEU A 35 5.88 -8.04 3.25
C LEU A 35 5.26 -8.84 2.09
N ALA A 36 4.08 -8.45 1.64
CA ALA A 36 3.39 -9.10 0.53
C ALA A 36 4.18 -9.02 -0.78
N TYR A 37 4.74 -7.84 -1.09
CA TYR A 37 5.57 -7.60 -2.25
C TYR A 37 6.82 -8.50 -2.23
N LYS A 38 7.55 -8.54 -1.10
CA LYS A 38 8.74 -9.40 -0.94
C LYS A 38 8.40 -10.87 -1.09
N VAL A 39 7.32 -11.34 -0.45
CA VAL A 39 6.89 -12.74 -0.57
C VAL A 39 6.47 -13.08 -2.00
N THR A 40 5.78 -12.16 -2.68
CA THR A 40 5.35 -12.36 -4.07
C THR A 40 6.54 -12.45 -5.01
N GLN A 41 7.52 -11.54 -4.88
CA GLN A 41 8.76 -11.59 -5.67
C GLN A 41 9.48 -12.93 -5.51
N VAL A 42 9.60 -13.44 -4.29
CA VAL A 42 10.30 -14.71 -4.01
C VAL A 42 9.55 -15.93 -4.59
N GLN A 43 8.22 -15.91 -4.64
CA GLN A 43 7.42 -17.07 -5.06
C GLN A 43 7.08 -17.11 -6.56
N LYS A 44 7.03 -15.96 -7.22
CA LYS A 44 6.50 -15.84 -8.60
C LYS A 44 7.51 -15.23 -9.58
N ASP A 45 8.74 -14.94 -9.14
CA ASP A 45 9.81 -14.28 -9.88
C ASP A 45 9.46 -12.87 -10.44
N ALA A 46 8.28 -12.33 -10.08
CA ALA A 46 7.87 -10.97 -10.35
C ALA A 46 6.73 -10.57 -9.40
N ALA A 47 6.68 -9.30 -9.03
CA ALA A 47 5.59 -8.70 -8.28
C ALA A 47 5.31 -7.30 -8.84
N PHE A 48 4.04 -6.99 -9.08
CA PHE A 48 3.65 -5.67 -9.55
C PHE A 48 4.00 -4.59 -8.53
N SER A 49 4.62 -3.51 -8.98
CA SER A 49 4.87 -2.29 -8.21
C SER A 49 3.58 -1.75 -7.56
N ASP A 50 2.41 -1.98 -8.19
CA ASP A 50 1.07 -1.60 -7.73
C ASP A 50 0.76 -2.02 -6.29
N ILE A 51 1.44 -3.04 -5.75
CA ILE A 51 1.31 -3.48 -4.36
C ILE A 51 1.77 -2.37 -3.39
N LEU A 52 2.76 -1.56 -3.78
CA LEU A 52 3.41 -0.56 -2.92
C LEU A 52 3.18 0.89 -3.33
N VAL A 53 2.58 1.18 -4.50
CA VAL A 53 2.26 2.55 -4.90
C VAL A 53 1.48 3.29 -3.78
N ASP A 54 1.67 4.59 -3.60
CA ASP A 54 1.08 5.36 -2.48
C ASP A 54 1.56 4.97 -1.06
N CYS A 55 2.39 3.93 -0.89
CA CYS A 55 3.06 3.70 0.39
C CYS A 55 4.27 4.64 0.55
N PRO A 56 4.55 5.09 1.80
CA PRO A 56 5.68 5.96 2.06
C PRO A 56 7.00 5.38 1.56
N GLY A 57 7.73 6.12 0.73
CA GLY A 57 9.00 5.70 0.10
C GLY A 57 8.85 5.03 -1.27
N TYR A 58 7.62 4.81 -1.75
CA TYR A 58 7.32 4.19 -3.05
C TYR A 58 6.42 5.08 -3.92
N GLU A 59 6.29 6.36 -3.57
CA GLU A 59 5.37 7.31 -4.23
C GLU A 59 5.77 7.61 -5.69
N SER A 60 7.04 7.38 -6.04
CA SER A 60 7.55 7.55 -7.40
C SER A 60 7.41 6.31 -8.28
N TRP A 61 6.90 5.19 -7.74
CA TRP A 61 6.72 3.98 -8.51
C TRP A 61 5.52 4.13 -9.45
N GLU A 62 5.67 3.65 -10.68
CA GLU A 62 4.59 3.63 -11.65
C GLU A 62 3.72 2.39 -11.46
N PHE A 63 2.42 2.50 -11.73
CA PHE A 63 1.52 1.35 -11.81
C PHE A 63 1.90 0.48 -13.02
N GLU A 64 2.16 -0.80 -12.80
CA GLU A 64 2.58 -1.77 -13.80
C GLU A 64 1.43 -2.62 -14.33
N MET A 65 0.39 -2.86 -13.52
CA MET A 65 -0.77 -3.63 -13.96
C MET A 65 -1.49 -2.93 -15.11
N SER A 66 -1.70 -3.65 -16.21
CA SER A 66 -2.61 -3.19 -17.27
C SER A 66 -4.05 -3.07 -16.75
N THR A 67 -4.89 -2.32 -17.47
CA THR A 67 -6.33 -2.18 -17.15
C THR A 67 -7.01 -3.55 -17.00
N ARG A 68 -6.62 -4.53 -17.82
CA ARG A 68 -7.18 -5.88 -17.75
C ARG A 68 -6.74 -6.62 -16.49
N GLU A 69 -5.47 -6.53 -16.12
CA GLU A 69 -4.92 -7.16 -14.91
C GLU A 69 -5.55 -6.56 -13.65
N ASN A 70 -5.62 -5.23 -13.57
CA ASN A 70 -6.26 -4.54 -12.45
C ASN A 70 -7.75 -4.92 -12.32
N SER A 71 -8.49 -5.00 -13.44
CA SER A 71 -9.88 -5.45 -13.45
C SER A 71 -10.02 -6.90 -12.95
N ASN A 72 -9.13 -7.79 -13.36
CA ASN A 72 -9.12 -9.19 -12.91
C ASN A 72 -8.75 -9.30 -11.42
N ALA A 73 -7.79 -8.52 -10.95
CA ALA A 73 -7.40 -8.45 -9.54
C ALA A 73 -8.57 -7.99 -8.66
N TYR A 74 -9.29 -6.95 -9.09
CA TYR A 74 -10.48 -6.47 -8.40
C TYR A 74 -11.60 -7.54 -8.32
N LEU A 75 -11.90 -8.21 -9.44
CA LEU A 75 -12.88 -9.30 -9.46
C LEU A 75 -12.45 -10.46 -8.55
N THR A 76 -11.18 -10.84 -8.61
CA THR A 76 -10.60 -11.88 -7.75
C THR A 76 -10.73 -11.50 -6.27
N ALA A 77 -10.46 -10.25 -5.91
CA ALA A 77 -10.59 -9.76 -4.54
C ALA A 77 -12.04 -9.85 -4.03
N LYS A 78 -13.01 -9.48 -4.88
CA LYS A 78 -14.44 -9.52 -4.55
C LYS A 78 -14.95 -10.94 -4.36
N ASP A 79 -14.53 -11.86 -5.23
CA ASP A 79 -15.02 -13.24 -5.28
C ASP A 79 -14.18 -14.20 -4.41
N ALA A 80 -13.10 -13.72 -3.79
CA ALA A 80 -12.22 -14.51 -2.94
C ALA A 80 -12.96 -15.09 -1.73
N ALA A 81 -12.87 -16.41 -1.56
CA ALA A 81 -13.29 -17.08 -0.34
C ALA A 81 -12.49 -16.56 0.86
N LEU A 82 -13.18 -15.97 1.83
CA LEU A 82 -12.56 -15.35 2.99
C LEU A 82 -12.01 -16.41 3.97
N PRO A 83 -10.73 -16.36 4.36
CA PRO A 83 -10.19 -17.20 5.42
C PRO A 83 -10.93 -17.01 6.75
N ALA A 84 -10.96 -18.04 7.59
CA ALA A 84 -11.67 -18.00 8.89
C ALA A 84 -11.22 -16.82 9.76
N LYS A 85 -9.91 -16.53 9.78
CA LYS A 85 -9.35 -15.39 10.52
C LYS A 85 -9.82 -14.03 9.97
N VAL A 86 -9.98 -13.89 8.64
CA VAL A 86 -10.57 -12.69 8.03
C VAL A 86 -12.04 -12.54 8.41
N GLN A 87 -12.79 -13.65 8.43
CA GLN A 87 -14.20 -13.64 8.85
C GLN A 87 -14.33 -13.20 10.32
N ALA A 88 -13.50 -13.74 11.21
CA ALA A 88 -13.47 -13.39 12.63
C ALA A 88 -13.07 -11.93 12.89
N GLY A 89 -12.17 -11.37 12.07
CA GLY A 89 -11.76 -9.97 12.13
C GLY A 89 -12.77 -8.96 11.56
N GLY A 90 -13.88 -9.42 10.98
CA GLY A 90 -14.98 -8.58 10.51
C GLY A 90 -14.63 -7.70 9.31
N ALA A 91 -15.31 -6.55 9.21
CA ALA A 91 -15.18 -5.64 8.06
C ALA A 91 -13.75 -5.10 7.85
N PRO A 92 -13.00 -4.67 8.89
CA PRO A 92 -11.62 -4.20 8.71
C PRO A 92 -10.69 -5.25 8.10
N ALA A 93 -10.76 -6.49 8.60
CA ALA A 93 -9.95 -7.60 8.07
C ALA A 93 -10.33 -7.93 6.63
N ARG A 94 -11.63 -7.90 6.30
CA ARG A 94 -12.10 -8.10 4.93
C ARG A 94 -11.54 -7.05 3.98
N VAL A 95 -11.58 -5.77 4.35
CA VAL A 95 -11.10 -4.68 3.49
C VAL A 95 -9.61 -4.84 3.21
N ILE A 96 -8.78 -5.06 4.24
CA ILE A 96 -7.33 -5.24 4.05
C ILE A 96 -7.04 -6.47 3.18
N PHE A 97 -7.73 -7.59 3.44
CA PHE A 97 -7.56 -8.80 2.64
C PHE A 97 -7.91 -8.58 1.16
N GLN A 98 -9.01 -7.89 0.87
CA GLN A 98 -9.42 -7.58 -0.49
C GLN A 98 -8.48 -6.58 -1.15
N ARG A 99 -7.99 -5.57 -0.42
CA ARG A 99 -7.01 -4.62 -0.95
C ARG A 99 -5.70 -5.29 -1.33
N MET A 100 -5.18 -6.24 -0.54
CA MET A 100 -4.00 -7.02 -0.94
C MET A 100 -4.20 -7.60 -2.34
N ILE A 101 -5.32 -8.30 -2.56
CA ILE A 101 -5.59 -8.98 -3.84
C ILE A 101 -5.81 -7.97 -4.97
N ALA A 102 -6.59 -6.91 -4.72
CA ALA A 102 -6.89 -5.89 -5.73
C ALA A 102 -5.64 -5.13 -6.19
N ARG A 103 -4.62 -5.04 -5.33
CA ARG A 103 -3.32 -4.44 -5.65
C ARG A 103 -2.33 -5.41 -6.31
N GLY A 104 -2.77 -6.61 -6.66
CA GLY A 104 -1.95 -7.59 -7.38
C GLY A 104 -1.25 -8.62 -6.50
N VAL A 105 -1.51 -8.68 -5.18
CA VAL A 105 -1.01 -9.78 -4.35
C VAL A 105 -1.75 -11.07 -4.74
N PRO A 106 -1.04 -12.16 -5.11
CA PRO A 106 -1.68 -13.44 -5.41
C PRO A 106 -2.53 -13.96 -4.25
N LEU A 107 -3.67 -14.60 -4.55
CA LEU A 107 -4.63 -15.04 -3.54
C LEU A 107 -4.03 -16.00 -2.51
N ASP A 108 -3.16 -16.91 -2.94
CA ASP A 108 -2.43 -17.84 -2.08
C ASP A 108 -1.49 -17.11 -1.11
N VAL A 109 -0.76 -16.10 -1.59
CA VAL A 109 0.09 -15.24 -0.76
C VAL A 109 -0.75 -14.44 0.22
N ALA A 110 -1.83 -13.80 -0.24
CA ALA A 110 -2.75 -13.06 0.62
C ALA A 110 -3.33 -13.94 1.74
N LYS A 111 -3.73 -15.19 1.41
CA LYS A 111 -4.22 -16.17 2.40
C LYS A 111 -3.16 -16.54 3.43
N ALA A 112 -1.90 -16.73 3.02
CA ALA A 112 -0.81 -17.01 3.94
C ALA A 112 -0.51 -15.82 4.87
N LEU A 113 -0.58 -14.59 4.34
CA LEU A 113 -0.28 -13.37 5.10
C LEU A 113 -1.31 -13.06 6.19
N VAL A 114 -2.56 -13.48 6.02
CA VAL A 114 -3.61 -13.33 7.04
C VAL A 114 -3.19 -13.96 8.38
N GLU A 115 -2.41 -15.03 8.35
CA GLU A 115 -1.96 -15.73 9.57
C GLU A 115 -0.78 -15.02 10.27
N THR A 116 -0.27 -13.93 9.70
CA THR A 116 0.89 -13.22 10.25
C THR A 116 0.48 -12.13 11.26
N ARG A 117 1.42 -11.80 12.15
CA ARG A 117 1.30 -10.64 13.05
C ARG A 117 1.23 -9.30 12.29
N ALA A 118 1.77 -9.23 11.06
CA ALA A 118 1.70 -8.01 10.26
C ALA A 118 0.25 -7.71 9.86
N PHE A 119 -0.50 -8.74 9.46
CA PHE A 119 -1.93 -8.62 9.18
C PHE A 119 -2.72 -8.19 10.41
N ASP A 120 -2.49 -8.84 11.56
CA ASP A 120 -3.17 -8.47 12.82
C ASP A 120 -2.97 -6.99 13.19
N LYS A 121 -1.76 -6.47 12.98
CA LYS A 121 -1.44 -5.06 13.23
C LYS A 121 -2.14 -4.12 12.24
N ALA A 122 -2.16 -4.47 10.96
CA ALA A 122 -2.85 -3.68 9.94
C ALA A 122 -4.36 -3.62 10.22
N VAL A 123 -4.97 -4.76 10.56
CA VAL A 123 -6.39 -4.82 10.95
C VAL A 123 -6.66 -3.99 12.20
N ALA A 124 -5.80 -4.09 13.22
CA ALA A 124 -5.97 -3.33 14.44
C ALA A 124 -5.84 -1.81 14.23
N SER A 125 -5.08 -1.35 13.25
CA SER A 125 -4.90 0.08 12.96
C SER A 125 -5.95 0.65 12.00
N TYR A 126 -6.72 -0.20 11.32
CA TYR A 126 -7.70 0.24 10.32
C TYR A 126 -8.78 1.15 10.92
N GLY A 127 -8.92 2.36 10.38
CA GLY A 127 -9.94 3.33 10.79
C GLY A 127 -9.72 4.01 12.14
N ARG A 128 -8.49 3.97 12.68
CA ARG A 128 -8.08 4.66 13.92
C ARG A 128 -7.19 5.86 13.66
#